data_AF-A0A0M1J2I0-F1
#
_entry.id   AF-A0A0M1J2I0-F1
#
_cell.length_a   1.000
_cell.length_b   1.000
_cell.length_c   1.000
_cell.angle_alpha   90.00
_cell.angle_beta   90.00
_cell.angle_gamma   90.00
#
_symmetry.space_group_name_H-M   'P 1'
#
loop_
_entity.id
_entity.type
_entity.pdbx_description
1 polymer ?
#
loop_
_entity_poly.entity_id
_entity_poly.type
_entity_poly.pdbx_seq_one_letter_code
_entity_poly.pdbx_strand_id
1 'polypeptide(L)'
;MVPQSGDRSESLLAESILGVTDSLITYRRRYQTGTRVGALLDLVFQDERNPRSLAFNLSKLQGLVKSLPKESSINVGLSNIEKMVLEATNLVRLADIDALASIPKHDSKRSILEKALVRIGEIMPNLSDELTAFYFRHEDRPHTLLMRR
;
A
#
# COMPACT_ATOMS: atom_id res chain seq x y z
N MET A 1 -3.41 2.91 17.06
CA MET A 1 -3.88 1.50 17.10
C MET A 1 -5.37 1.54 17.40
N VAL A 2 -6.22 1.09 16.47
CA VAL A 2 -7.66 1.41 16.39
C VAL A 2 -8.46 0.69 17.50
N PRO A 3 -8.75 1.34 18.65
CA PRO A 3 -9.57 0.76 19.69
C PRO A 3 -11.05 0.89 19.27
N GLN A 4 -11.94 0.11 19.87
CA GLN A 4 -13.37 0.45 19.89
C GLN A 4 -13.56 1.73 20.73
N SER A 5 -13.19 2.85 20.14
CA SER A 5 -13.47 4.17 20.69
C SER A 5 -14.97 4.38 20.53
N GLY A 6 -15.64 5.07 21.47
CA GLY A 6 -17.09 5.32 21.34
C GLY A 6 -17.43 5.84 19.94
N ASP A 7 -18.63 5.51 19.43
CA ASP A 7 -19.10 5.75 18.05
C ASP A 7 -18.62 7.09 17.43
N ARG A 8 -18.60 8.15 18.24
CA ARG A 8 -18.08 9.48 17.88
C ARG A 8 -16.58 9.51 17.54
N SER A 9 -15.73 8.87 18.32
CA SER A 9 -14.27 8.83 18.09
C SER A 9 -13.91 8.00 16.86
N GLU A 10 -14.64 6.92 16.60
CA GLU A 10 -14.47 6.13 15.37
C GLU A 10 -14.88 6.94 14.14
N SER A 11 -16.00 7.67 14.22
CA SER A 11 -16.42 8.57 13.15
C SER A 11 -15.39 9.67 12.89
N LEU A 12 -14.84 10.30 13.93
CA LEU A 12 -13.79 11.32 13.78
C LEU A 12 -12.52 10.77 13.14
N LEU A 13 -12.10 9.56 13.51
CA LEU A 13 -10.94 8.90 12.91
C LEU A 13 -11.20 8.62 11.41
N ALA A 14 -12.36 8.08 11.08
CA ALA A 14 -12.73 7.81 9.70
C ALA A 14 -12.83 9.09 8.86
N GLU A 15 -13.43 10.16 9.38
CA GLU A 15 -13.43 11.47 8.71
C GLU A 15 -12.02 12.03 8.52
N SER A 16 -11.14 11.86 9.51
CA SER A 16 -9.74 12.28 9.41
C SER A 16 -9.00 11.52 8.31
N ILE A 17 -9.18 10.20 8.23
CA ILE A 17 -8.59 9.37 7.17
C ILE A 17 -9.13 9.79 5.80
N LEU A 18 -10.44 10.00 5.68
CA LEU A 18 -11.06 10.48 4.44
C LEU A 18 -10.57 11.87 4.04
N GLY A 19 -10.28 12.74 5.01
CA GLY A 19 -9.68 14.05 4.78
C GLY A 19 -8.26 13.95 4.24
N VAL A 20 -7.38 13.19 4.91
CA VAL A 20 -5.98 13.01 4.46
C VAL A 20 -5.91 12.33 3.10
N THR A 21 -6.87 11.45 2.79
CA THR A 21 -6.95 10.76 1.50
C THR A 21 -7.75 11.54 0.45
N ASP A 22 -8.17 12.80 0.69
CA ASP A 22 -9.11 13.58 -0.14
C ASP A 22 -10.30 12.77 -0.70
N SER A 23 -10.71 11.75 0.04
CA SER A 23 -11.74 10.79 -0.35
C SER A 23 -13.08 11.12 0.29
N LEU A 24 -13.18 12.21 1.06
CA LEU A 24 -14.40 12.62 1.78
C LEU A 24 -15.59 12.90 0.85
N ILE A 25 -15.37 13.60 -0.28
CA ILE A 25 -16.44 13.90 -1.24
C ILE A 25 -16.94 12.62 -1.91
N THR A 26 -16.01 11.78 -2.37
CA THR A 26 -16.32 10.48 -2.98
C THR A 26 -17.06 9.57 -2.00
N TYR A 27 -16.63 9.55 -0.74
CA TYR A 27 -17.27 8.80 0.34
C TYR A 27 -18.72 9.26 0.55
N ARG A 28 -18.94 10.56 0.80
CA ARG A 28 -20.29 11.11 1.03
C ARG A 28 -21.24 10.87 -0.14
N ARG A 29 -20.73 10.91 -1.37
CA ARG A 29 -21.53 10.64 -2.58
C ARG A 29 -21.94 9.17 -2.68
N ARG A 30 -21.04 8.24 -2.35
CA ARG A 30 -21.23 6.79 -2.54
C ARG A 30 -21.87 6.10 -1.33
N TYR A 31 -21.66 6.62 -0.13
CA TYR A 31 -22.15 6.06 1.13
C TYR A 31 -22.93 7.14 1.89
N GLN A 32 -24.25 7.10 1.75
CA GLN A 32 -25.16 8.17 2.21
C GLN A 32 -25.59 8.03 3.68
N THR A 33 -25.30 6.90 4.36
CA THR A 33 -25.78 6.63 5.72
C THR A 33 -24.68 6.11 6.66
N GLY A 34 -24.24 6.99 7.57
CA GLY A 34 -23.38 6.67 8.71
C GLY A 34 -21.94 6.29 8.36
N THR A 35 -21.02 6.52 9.30
CA THR A 35 -19.61 6.21 9.13
C THR A 35 -19.39 4.72 9.39
N ARG A 36 -19.34 3.91 8.32
CA ARG A 36 -19.03 2.48 8.42
C ARG A 36 -17.58 2.24 8.04
N VAL A 37 -16.80 1.65 8.95
CA VAL A 37 -15.38 1.32 8.71
C VAL A 37 -15.21 0.44 7.47
N GLY A 38 -16.15 -0.46 7.18
CA GLY A 38 -16.14 -1.23 5.93
C GLY A 38 -16.14 -0.33 4.68
N ALA A 39 -17.08 0.63 4.59
CA ALA A 39 -17.16 1.56 3.47
C ALA A 39 -15.92 2.47 3.34
N LEU A 40 -15.30 2.82 4.47
CA LEU A 40 -14.02 3.52 4.46
C LEU A 40 -12.95 2.64 3.80
N LEU A 41 -12.80 1.40 4.29
CA LEU A 41 -11.82 0.45 3.77
C LEU A 41 -12.05 0.12 2.30
N ASP A 42 -13.30 -0.05 1.86
CA ASP A 42 -13.62 -0.19 0.44
C ASP A 42 -12.98 0.92 -0.39
N LEU A 43 -13.09 2.17 0.07
CA LEU A 43 -12.65 3.34 -0.69
C LEU A 43 -11.15 3.61 -0.62
N VAL A 44 -10.53 3.48 0.57
CA VAL A 44 -9.12 3.86 0.78
C VAL A 44 -8.17 2.67 0.81
N PHE A 45 -8.69 1.45 0.97
CA PHE A 45 -7.88 0.23 0.97
C PHE A 45 -7.93 -0.46 -0.39
N GLN A 46 -9.12 -0.82 -0.88
CA GLN A 46 -9.27 -1.76 -2.01
C GLN A 46 -9.69 -1.13 -3.36
N ASP A 47 -10.24 0.09 -3.39
CA ASP A 47 -10.73 0.70 -4.64
C ASP A 47 -9.59 1.07 -5.61
N GLU A 48 -9.30 0.19 -6.58
CA GLU A 48 -8.29 0.41 -7.63
C GLU A 48 -8.59 1.58 -8.59
N ARG A 49 -9.74 2.23 -8.48
CA ARG A 49 -10.08 3.42 -9.29
C ARG A 49 -9.83 4.71 -8.53
N ASN A 50 -9.63 4.65 -7.21
CA ASN A 50 -9.31 5.79 -6.38
C ASN A 50 -7.79 5.98 -6.32
N PRO A 51 -7.21 7.08 -6.86
CA PRO A 51 -5.77 7.33 -6.82
C PRO A 51 -5.16 7.36 -5.42
N ARG A 52 -6.00 7.54 -4.41
CA ARG A 52 -5.61 7.63 -2.99
C ARG A 52 -5.71 6.30 -2.27
N SER A 53 -6.23 5.24 -2.91
CA SER A 53 -6.32 3.92 -2.28
C SER A 53 -4.98 3.19 -2.29
N LEU A 54 -4.80 2.30 -1.32
CA LEU A 54 -3.64 1.41 -1.30
C LEU A 54 -3.59 0.52 -2.55
N ALA A 55 -4.72 -0.04 -2.97
CA ALA A 55 -4.79 -0.89 -4.16
C ALA A 55 -4.34 -0.17 -5.44
N PHE A 56 -4.77 1.08 -5.65
CA PHE A 56 -4.33 1.88 -6.79
C PHE A 56 -2.82 2.13 -6.74
N ASN A 57 -2.31 2.59 -5.60
CA ASN A 57 -0.90 2.95 -5.45
C ASN A 57 0.02 1.74 -5.61
N LEU A 58 -0.34 0.59 -5.05
CA LEU A 58 0.41 -0.66 -5.22
C LEU A 58 0.35 -1.18 -6.66
N SER A 59 -0.80 -1.06 -7.34
CA SER A 59 -0.92 -1.42 -8.76
C SER A 59 -0.01 -0.55 -9.64
N LYS A 60 0.04 0.76 -9.39
CA LYS A 60 0.98 1.68 -10.06
C LYS A 60 2.43 1.34 -9.76
N LEU A 61 2.77 1.09 -8.50
CA LEU A 61 4.11 0.68 -8.09
C LEU A 61 4.54 -0.63 -8.78
N GLN A 62 3.63 -1.61 -8.89
CA GLN A 62 3.90 -2.84 -9.63
C GLN A 62 4.18 -2.58 -11.11
N GLY A 63 3.43 -1.67 -11.74
CA GLY A 63 3.68 -1.23 -13.11
C GLY A 63 5.06 -0.58 -13.27
N LEU A 64 5.43 0.32 -12.36
CA LEU A 64 6.74 0.97 -12.34
C LEU A 64 7.86 -0.05 -12.20
N VAL A 65 7.77 -0.96 -11.23
CA VAL A 65 8.79 -2.01 -11.02
C VAL A 65 8.94 -2.91 -12.23
N LYS A 66 7.83 -3.28 -12.90
CA LYS A 66 7.89 -4.07 -14.15
C LYS A 66 8.60 -3.33 -15.30
N SER A 67 8.56 -2.00 -15.29
CA SER A 67 9.20 -1.15 -16.32
C SER A 67 10.68 -0.86 -16.04
N LEU A 68 11.20 -1.21 -14.86
CA LEU A 68 12.59 -0.97 -14.53
C LEU A 68 13.53 -1.81 -15.40
N PRO A 69 14.73 -1.31 -15.73
CA PRO A 69 15.73 -2.06 -16.47
C PRO A 69 16.05 -3.37 -15.76
N LYS A 70 15.84 -4.49 -16.45
CA LYS A 70 16.21 -5.81 -15.94
C LYS A 70 17.66 -6.08 -16.37
N GLU A 71 18.53 -6.44 -15.43
CA GLU A 71 19.84 -6.96 -15.82
C GLU A 71 19.63 -8.20 -16.69
N SER A 72 20.11 -8.09 -17.93
CA SER A 72 19.98 -9.10 -18.95
C SER A 72 20.53 -10.43 -18.41
N SER A 73 19.68 -11.46 -18.43
CA SER A 73 20.05 -12.86 -18.74
C SER A 73 20.44 -13.89 -17.65
N ILE A 74 20.35 -13.64 -16.33
CA ILE A 74 20.78 -14.71 -15.36
C ILE A 74 19.65 -15.28 -14.48
N ASN A 75 18.58 -14.53 -14.19
CA ASN A 75 17.56 -15.00 -13.23
C ASN A 75 16.26 -15.41 -13.92
N VAL A 76 15.94 -16.71 -13.86
CA VAL A 76 14.61 -17.25 -14.20
C VAL A 76 13.68 -16.98 -13.02
N GLY A 77 12.76 -16.02 -13.18
CA GLY A 77 11.70 -15.72 -12.19
C GLY A 77 11.62 -14.25 -11.78
N LEU A 78 10.81 -13.97 -10.75
CA LEU A 78 10.66 -12.63 -10.17
C LEU A 78 11.87 -12.27 -9.30
N SER A 79 12.40 -11.05 -9.48
CA SER A 79 13.35 -10.43 -8.56
C SER A 79 12.76 -10.24 -7.16
N ASN A 80 13.59 -9.99 -6.15
CA ASN A 80 13.11 -9.69 -4.79
C ASN A 80 12.20 -8.45 -4.76
N ILE A 81 12.55 -7.39 -5.51
CA ILE A 81 11.73 -6.19 -5.67
C ILE A 81 10.35 -6.54 -6.24
N GLU A 82 10.29 -7.34 -7.31
CA GLU A 82 9.03 -7.78 -7.91
C GLU A 82 8.20 -8.64 -6.94
N LYS A 83 8.85 -9.53 -6.18
CA LYS A 83 8.18 -10.37 -5.16
C LYS A 83 7.58 -9.53 -4.04
N MET A 84 8.30 -8.57 -3.50
CA MET A 84 7.82 -7.68 -2.43
C MET A 84 6.61 -6.86 -2.87
N VAL A 85 6.65 -6.27 -4.07
CA VAL A 85 5.49 -5.51 -4.59
C VAL A 85 4.31 -6.44 -4.87
N LEU A 86 4.56 -7.62 -5.42
CA LEU A 86 3.51 -8.62 -5.66
C LEU A 86 2.84 -9.05 -4.35
N GLU A 87 3.63 -9.30 -3.31
CA GLU A 87 3.13 -9.64 -1.97
C GLU A 87 2.23 -8.53 -1.41
N ALA A 88 2.71 -7.29 -1.37
CA ALA A 88 1.94 -6.15 -0.88
C ALA A 88 0.64 -5.96 -1.69
N THR A 89 0.72 -6.09 -3.02
CA THR A 89 -0.45 -5.98 -3.90
C THR A 89 -1.48 -7.08 -3.60
N ASN A 90 -1.03 -8.32 -3.39
CA ASN A 90 -1.90 -9.44 -3.08
C ASN A 90 -2.53 -9.33 -1.69
N LEU A 91 -1.80 -8.85 -0.70
CA LEU A 91 -2.34 -8.59 0.65
C LEU A 91 -3.54 -7.64 0.58
N VAL A 92 -3.48 -6.61 -0.26
CA VAL A 92 -4.58 -5.66 -0.43
C VAL A 92 -5.72 -6.25 -1.27
N ARG A 93 -5.40 -6.91 -2.39
CA ARG A 93 -6.42 -7.43 -3.32
C ARG A 93 -7.23 -8.59 -2.75
N LEU A 94 -6.58 -9.47 -1.99
CA LEU A 94 -7.20 -10.66 -1.40
C LEU A 94 -7.80 -10.42 -0.02
N ALA A 95 -7.70 -9.19 0.50
CA ALA A 95 -8.29 -8.87 1.78
C ALA A 95 -9.82 -8.91 1.70
N ASP A 96 -10.41 -9.53 2.72
CA ASP A 96 -11.84 -9.48 2.98
C ASP A 96 -12.16 -8.23 3.83
N ILE A 97 -12.90 -7.29 3.25
CA ILE A 97 -13.24 -6.01 3.90
C ILE A 97 -14.08 -6.22 5.14
N ASP A 98 -15.00 -7.19 5.14
CA ASP A 98 -15.84 -7.46 6.30
C ASP A 98 -14.98 -8.02 7.45
N ALA A 99 -14.02 -8.89 7.13
CA ALA A 99 -13.06 -9.38 8.10
C ALA A 99 -12.14 -8.26 8.64
N LEU A 100 -11.65 -7.36 7.78
CA LEU A 100 -10.84 -6.21 8.19
C LEU A 100 -11.61 -5.23 9.05
N ALA A 101 -12.90 -5.00 8.76
CA ALA A 101 -13.76 -4.09 9.51
C ALA A 101 -14.22 -4.66 10.85
N SER A 102 -14.18 -5.98 11.03
CA SER A 102 -14.65 -6.68 12.22
C SER A 102 -13.64 -6.64 13.38
N ILE A 103 -14.17 -6.64 14.60
CA ILE A 103 -13.38 -6.85 15.82
C ILE A 103 -13.61 -8.31 16.25
N PRO A 104 -12.57 -9.17 16.26
CA PRO A 104 -12.71 -10.56 16.69
C PRO A 104 -13.21 -10.66 18.14
N LYS A 105 -13.98 -11.72 18.45
CA LYS A 105 -14.67 -11.91 19.75
C LYS A 105 -13.77 -11.82 21.01
N HIS A 106 -12.48 -12.07 20.87
CA HIS A 106 -11.50 -12.07 21.98
C HIS A 106 -10.52 -10.90 21.90
N ASP A 107 -10.83 -9.89 21.07
CA ASP A 107 -9.95 -8.77 20.81
C ASP A 107 -10.65 -7.45 21.15
N SER A 108 -9.87 -6.42 21.44
CA SER A 108 -10.35 -5.05 21.66
C SER A 108 -10.14 -4.14 20.44
N LYS A 109 -9.52 -4.69 19.39
CA LYS A 109 -9.14 -3.98 18.16
C LYS A 109 -9.35 -4.85 16.92
N ARG A 110 -9.32 -4.20 15.76
CA ARG A 110 -9.34 -4.85 14.44
C ARG A 110 -7.98 -5.48 14.14
N SER A 111 -7.64 -6.58 14.80
CA SER A 111 -6.30 -7.19 14.65
C SER A 111 -6.02 -7.73 13.25
N ILE A 112 -7.04 -8.09 12.47
CA ILE A 112 -6.86 -8.49 11.06
C ILE A 112 -6.36 -7.29 10.24
N LEU A 113 -7.02 -6.13 10.38
CA LEU A 113 -6.59 -4.88 9.75
C LEU A 113 -5.21 -4.44 10.23
N GLU A 114 -4.95 -4.52 11.54
CA GLU A 114 -3.64 -4.20 12.10
C GLU A 114 -2.54 -5.07 11.50
N LYS A 115 -2.72 -6.39 11.42
CA LYS A 115 -1.75 -7.31 10.82
C LYS A 115 -1.49 -6.98 9.36
N ALA A 116 -2.53 -6.68 8.58
CA ALA A 116 -2.38 -6.30 7.18
C ALA A 116 -1.59 -5.00 7.04
N LEU A 117 -1.92 -3.96 7.83
CA LEU A 117 -1.22 -2.68 7.79
C LEU A 117 0.22 -2.77 8.28
N VAL A 118 0.49 -3.55 9.33
CA VAL A 118 1.85 -3.81 9.83
C VAL A 118 2.66 -4.49 8.73
N ARG A 119 2.14 -5.55 8.10
CA ARG A 119 2.85 -6.26 7.05
C ARG A 119 3.15 -5.36 5.84
N ILE A 120 2.19 -4.55 5.40
CA ILE A 120 2.42 -3.57 4.32
C ILE A 120 3.47 -2.54 4.76
N GLY A 121 3.40 -2.07 6.01
CA GLY A 121 4.35 -1.13 6.61
C GLY A 121 5.77 -1.68 6.77
N GLU A 122 5.94 -3.01 6.86
CA GLU A 122 7.24 -3.67 6.83
C GLU A 122 7.77 -3.83 5.39
N ILE A 123 6.90 -4.13 4.42
CA ILE A 123 7.30 -4.33 3.03
C ILE A 123 7.78 -3.02 2.39
N MET A 124 7.10 -1.89 2.64
CA MET A 124 7.39 -0.63 1.94
C MET A 124 8.81 -0.09 2.20
N PRO A 125 9.33 -0.02 3.44
CA PRO A 125 10.71 0.42 3.70
C PRO A 125 11.73 -0.54 3.08
N ASN A 126 11.55 -1.85 3.24
CA ASN A 126 12.44 -2.85 2.67
C ASN A 126 12.50 -2.76 1.14
N LEU A 127 11.36 -2.52 0.49
CA LEU A 127 11.31 -2.28 -0.94
C LEU A 127 12.07 -1.01 -1.34
N SER A 128 11.92 0.07 -0.58
CA SER A 128 12.64 1.33 -0.80
C SER A 128 14.15 1.14 -0.68
N ASP A 129 14.61 0.41 0.33
CA ASP A 129 16.02 0.11 0.56
C ASP A 129 16.61 -0.74 -0.58
N GLU A 130 15.89 -1.77 -1.01
CA GLU A 130 16.30 -2.64 -2.11
C GLU A 130 16.35 -1.89 -3.45
N LEU A 131 15.33 -1.07 -3.75
CA LEU A 131 15.33 -0.20 -4.94
C LEU A 131 16.52 0.77 -4.92
N THR A 132 16.81 1.36 -3.76
CA THR A 132 17.94 2.28 -3.57
C THR A 132 19.26 1.56 -3.80
N ALA A 133 19.44 0.39 -3.19
CA ALA A 133 20.64 -0.41 -3.33
C ALA A 133 20.90 -0.85 -4.77
N PHE A 134 19.84 -1.25 -5.49
CA PHE A 134 19.96 -1.81 -6.83
C PHE A 134 20.06 -0.75 -7.94
N TYR A 135 19.28 0.34 -7.85
CA TYR A 135 19.17 1.32 -8.94
C TYR A 135 19.82 2.67 -8.65
N PHE A 136 20.03 3.05 -7.39
CA PHE A 136 20.48 4.41 -7.03
C PHE A 136 21.88 4.48 -6.41
N ARG A 137 22.53 3.35 -6.09
CA ARG A 137 23.95 3.30 -5.71
C ARG A 137 24.83 3.27 -6.97
N HIS A 138 25.03 4.43 -7.60
CA HIS A 138 25.86 4.57 -8.81
C HIS A 138 26.85 5.74 -8.73
N GLU A 139 27.58 5.89 -7.61
CA GLU A 139 28.72 6.81 -7.55
C GLU A 139 30.04 6.24 -8.08
N ASP A 140 30.14 4.96 -8.43
CA ASP A 140 31.42 4.37 -8.88
C ASP A 140 31.40 3.87 -10.33
N ARG A 141 31.21 4.78 -11.29
CA ARG A 141 31.83 4.64 -12.61
C ARG A 141 32.28 6.01 -13.11
N PRO A 142 33.50 6.48 -12.78
CA PRO A 142 34.07 7.60 -13.50
C PRO A 142 34.05 7.23 -14.98
N HIS A 143 33.23 7.94 -15.75
CA HIS A 143 33.31 7.90 -17.20
C HIS A 143 34.70 8.45 -17.55
N THR A 144 35.70 7.57 -17.65
CA THR A 144 36.98 7.94 -18.23
C THR A 144 36.68 8.27 -19.68
N LEU A 145 36.53 9.56 -19.96
CA LEU A 145 36.58 10.10 -21.29
C LEU A 145 37.98 9.77 -21.84
N LEU A 146 38.10 8.58 -22.43
CA LEU A 146 39.21 8.29 -23.33
C LEU A 146 39.03 9.20 -24.54
N MET A 147 39.55 10.43 -24.41
CA MET A 147 39.87 11.27 -25.54
C MET A 147 40.87 10.51 -26.39
N ARG A 148 40.35 9.87 -27.44
CA ARG A 148 41.14 9.31 -28.51
C ARG A 148 41.64 10.49 -29.36
N ARG A 149 42.94 10.77 -29.31
CA ARG A 149 43.67 11.43 -30.39
C ARG A 149 44.38 10.37 -31.22
#